data_AF-Q5GZI5-F1
#
_entry.id   AF-Q5GZI5-F1
#
_cell.length_a   1.000
_cell.length_b   1.000
_cell.length_c   1.000
_cell.angle_alpha   90.00
_cell.angle_beta   90.00
_cell.angle_gamma   90.00
#
_symmetry.space_group_name_H-M   'P 1'
#
loop_
_entity.id
_entity.type
_entity.pdbx_description
1 polymer ?
#
loop_
_entity_poly.entity_id
_entity_poly.type
_entity_poly.pdbx_seq_one_letter_code
_entity_poly.pdbx_strand_id
1 'polypeptide(L)'
;MNLSNLPATGTYTVFVDPSNGETLSAQLTLATGTAGGQTTNGASGSYATTVPGQNVYLTFKAAAGQNLGLGLSDLVTPNSTNYVYLTVYKPDGSYAASQYCYASNNGCQTNLGNTMAGTYSVVVNAPYDGDQTMSFKATVSSDVTGTLQADTAQTLTLGRRGQNGRLSFAGTAGQTLAVQVAGQTTVPSGRTTYYTVYAPDGSTLASTSATSATTLNLASLPTTGTYTMFVDPYYGETSSAQLTLASSN
;
A
#
# COMPACT_ATOMS: atom_id res chain seq x y z
N MET A 1 20.71 0.17 17.51
CA MET A 1 20.72 1.39 16.67
C MET A 1 20.45 0.97 15.23
N ASN A 2 19.55 1.65 14.53
CA ASN A 2 19.28 1.41 13.12
C ASN A 2 19.94 2.51 12.29
N LEU A 3 20.80 2.15 11.33
CA LEU A 3 21.60 3.08 10.53
C LEU A 3 21.06 3.12 9.10
N SER A 4 20.33 4.17 8.75
CA SER A 4 19.84 4.42 7.39
C SER A 4 20.76 5.37 6.62
N ASN A 5 20.96 5.13 5.32
CA ASN A 5 21.66 6.03 4.39
C ASN A 5 23.05 6.46 4.86
N LEU A 6 23.98 5.50 4.96
CA LEU A 6 25.39 5.80 5.25
C LEU A 6 25.92 6.83 4.23
N PRO A 7 26.45 7.98 4.68
CA PRO A 7 26.75 9.14 3.81
C PRO A 7 27.89 8.90 2.81
N ALA A 8 28.73 7.90 3.07
CA ALA A 8 29.84 7.51 2.21
C ALA A 8 30.09 5.99 2.28
N THR A 9 30.68 5.44 1.22
CA THR A 9 31.30 4.13 1.31
C THR A 9 32.56 4.23 2.18
N GLY A 10 32.72 3.35 3.15
CA GLY A 10 33.89 3.34 4.00
C GLY A 10 33.68 2.55 5.29
N THR A 11 34.71 2.55 6.13
CA THR A 11 34.66 1.98 7.47
C THR A 11 34.04 2.99 8.43
N TYR A 12 33.03 2.56 9.17
CA TYR A 12 32.40 3.34 10.23
C TYR A 12 32.84 2.79 11.59
N THR A 13 33.04 3.68 12.56
CA THR A 13 33.36 3.33 13.95
C THR A 13 32.13 3.47 14.82
N VAL A 14 31.80 2.43 15.59
CA VAL A 14 30.83 2.51 16.68
C VAL A 14 31.59 2.83 17.96
N PHE A 15 31.36 4.01 18.52
CA PHE A 15 31.92 4.44 19.79
C PHE A 15 30.92 4.19 20.92
N VAL A 16 31.36 3.55 22.00
CA VAL A 16 30.54 3.21 23.18
C VAL A 16 31.17 3.85 24.40
N ASP A 17 30.42 4.71 25.08
CA ASP A 17 30.88 5.49 26.23
C ASP A 17 29.87 5.36 27.39
N PRO A 18 30.17 4.55 28.42
CA PRO A 18 29.35 4.47 29.62
C PRO A 18 29.35 5.80 30.38
N SER A 19 28.16 6.28 30.77
CA SER A 19 28.06 7.51 31.57
C SER A 19 28.82 7.37 32.90
N ASN A 20 29.39 8.48 33.39
CA ASN A 20 30.07 8.58 34.68
C ASN A 20 31.30 7.66 34.89
N GLY A 21 31.89 7.12 33.81
CA GLY A 21 33.07 6.25 33.92
C GLY A 21 32.76 4.87 34.50
N GLU A 22 31.49 4.46 34.41
CA GLU A 22 31.01 3.18 34.90
C GLU A 22 31.58 2.00 34.10
N THR A 23 31.66 0.83 34.72
CA THR A 23 32.04 -0.41 34.02
C THR A 23 30.89 -0.95 33.18
N LEU A 24 31.13 -1.20 31.90
CA LEU A 24 30.15 -1.81 30.98
C LEU A 24 30.61 -3.20 30.53
N SER A 25 29.66 -4.16 30.54
CA SER A 25 29.75 -5.40 29.78
C SER A 25 28.63 -5.42 28.75
N ALA A 26 28.97 -5.48 27.47
CA ALA A 26 28.02 -5.44 26.36
C ALA A 26 28.43 -6.39 25.23
N GLN A 27 27.43 -6.95 24.54
CA GLN A 27 27.63 -7.61 23.25
C GLN A 27 27.04 -6.73 22.15
N LEU A 28 27.80 -6.52 21.07
CA LEU A 28 27.37 -5.75 19.91
C LEU A 28 27.24 -6.67 18.71
N THR A 29 26.09 -6.63 18.06
CA THR A 29 25.83 -7.32 16.78
C THR A 29 25.60 -6.27 15.71
N LEU A 30 26.43 -6.27 14.66
CA LEU A 30 26.19 -5.48 13.46
C LEU A 30 25.46 -6.36 12.44
N ALA A 31 24.26 -5.94 12.04
CA ALA A 31 23.48 -6.60 11.00
C ALA A 31 23.36 -5.67 9.79
N THR A 32 23.55 -6.21 8.59
CA THR A 32 23.19 -5.50 7.36
C THR A 32 21.67 -5.41 7.29
N GLY A 33 21.11 -4.22 7.11
CA GLY A 33 19.69 -4.11 6.74
C GLY A 33 19.44 -4.92 5.46
N THR A 34 18.33 -5.66 5.39
CA THR A 34 17.98 -6.40 4.17
C THR A 34 17.60 -5.39 3.10
N ALA A 35 18.56 -5.07 2.22
CA ALA A 35 18.38 -4.15 1.11
C ALA A 35 17.91 -4.90 -0.13
N GLY A 36 16.67 -4.64 -0.56
CA GLY A 36 16.11 -5.20 -1.78
C GLY A 36 15.47 -4.13 -2.65
N GLY A 37 15.77 -4.15 -3.95
CA GLY A 37 15.02 -3.38 -4.94
C GLY A 37 13.74 -4.12 -5.30
N GLN A 38 12.59 -3.49 -5.10
CA GLN A 38 11.32 -3.93 -5.66
C GLN A 38 11.16 -3.34 -7.06
N THR A 39 10.83 -4.21 -8.01
CA THR A 39 10.48 -3.80 -9.37
C THR A 39 8.98 -3.57 -9.41
N THR A 40 8.55 -2.38 -9.87
CA THR A 40 7.13 -2.10 -10.12
C THR A 40 6.58 -3.13 -11.10
N ASN A 41 5.47 -3.76 -10.73
CA ASN A 41 4.88 -4.87 -11.46
C ASN A 41 5.74 -6.15 -11.57
N GLY A 42 6.86 -6.24 -10.84
CA GLY A 42 7.70 -7.44 -10.77
C GLY A 42 7.18 -8.50 -9.80
N ALA A 43 7.97 -9.56 -9.59
CA ALA A 43 7.69 -10.56 -8.56
C ALA A 43 7.78 -9.96 -7.14
N SER A 44 7.03 -10.52 -6.19
CA SER A 44 7.11 -10.11 -4.78
C SER A 44 8.47 -10.44 -4.18
N GLY A 45 9.09 -9.49 -3.50
CA GLY A 45 10.30 -9.74 -2.71
C GLY A 45 9.98 -10.36 -1.35
N SER A 46 10.82 -11.26 -0.87
CA SER A 46 10.70 -11.89 0.46
C SER A 46 11.77 -11.36 1.40
N TYR A 47 11.38 -11.02 2.62
CA TYR A 47 12.23 -10.40 3.62
C TYR A 47 12.06 -11.09 4.96
N ALA A 48 13.17 -11.29 5.66
CA ALA A 48 13.21 -11.80 7.02
C ALA A 48 14.36 -11.13 7.78
N THR A 49 14.18 -11.00 9.09
CA THR A 49 15.19 -10.52 10.03
C THR A 49 15.53 -11.63 11.01
N THR A 50 16.80 -11.73 11.37
CA THR A 50 17.30 -12.73 12.33
C THR A 50 17.87 -12.08 13.59
N VAL A 51 18.04 -10.75 13.58
CA VAL A 51 18.55 -9.99 14.70
C VAL A 51 17.40 -9.17 15.31
N PRO A 52 17.12 -9.33 16.61
CA PRO A 52 16.12 -8.53 17.31
C PRO A 52 16.33 -7.03 17.10
N GLY A 53 15.26 -6.31 16.74
CA GLY A 53 15.27 -4.86 16.54
C GLY A 53 15.80 -4.39 15.17
N GLN A 54 16.12 -5.32 14.26
CA GLN A 54 16.59 -5.01 12.91
C GLN A 54 15.45 -4.50 12.01
N ASN A 55 15.60 -3.30 11.45
CA ASN A 55 14.70 -2.80 10.42
C ASN A 55 14.99 -3.42 9.04
N VAL A 56 13.98 -3.43 8.16
CA VAL A 56 14.13 -3.76 6.73
C VAL A 56 14.06 -2.49 5.88
N TYR A 57 14.93 -2.40 4.87
CA TYR A 57 15.06 -1.24 4.00
C TYR A 57 14.86 -1.64 2.53
N LEU A 58 13.84 -1.09 1.86
CA LEU A 58 13.54 -1.41 0.47
C LEU A 58 13.68 -0.18 -0.40
N THR A 59 13.87 -0.39 -1.70
CA THR A 59 13.77 0.69 -2.69
C THR A 59 12.93 0.26 -3.88
N PHE A 60 12.31 1.19 -4.59
CA PHE A 60 11.72 0.94 -5.89
C PHE A 60 11.78 2.20 -6.76
N LYS A 61 11.74 2.02 -8.08
CA LYS A 61 11.71 3.14 -9.03
C LYS A 61 10.29 3.44 -9.46
N ALA A 62 9.94 4.71 -9.49
CA ALA A 62 8.69 5.21 -10.07
C ALA A 62 8.99 6.26 -11.15
N ALA A 63 8.10 6.35 -12.13
CA ALA A 63 8.06 7.47 -13.06
C ALA A 63 7.18 8.60 -12.50
N ALA A 64 7.29 9.80 -13.06
CA ALA A 64 6.43 10.91 -12.69
C ALA A 64 4.97 10.62 -13.07
N GLY A 65 4.02 10.96 -12.19
CA GLY A 65 2.59 10.87 -12.45
C GLY A 65 1.98 9.46 -12.37
N GLN A 66 2.72 8.45 -11.92
CA GLN A 66 2.12 7.11 -11.72
C GLN A 66 1.24 7.08 -10.48
N ASN A 67 0.27 6.18 -10.47
CA ASN A 67 -0.46 5.76 -9.28
C ASN A 67 -0.05 4.32 -8.96
N LEU A 68 0.59 4.15 -7.82
CA LEU A 68 1.11 2.88 -7.35
C LEU A 68 0.53 2.55 -5.98
N GLY A 69 0.51 1.27 -5.64
CA GLY A 69 0.38 0.83 -4.26
C GLY A 69 1.55 -0.07 -3.87
N LEU A 70 1.92 0.00 -2.59
CA LEU A 70 2.91 -0.85 -1.95
C LEU A 70 2.20 -1.71 -0.91
N GLY A 71 2.18 -3.02 -1.13
CA GLY A 71 1.56 -4.00 -0.24
C GLY A 71 2.58 -4.86 0.48
N LEU A 72 2.34 -5.11 1.78
CA LEU A 72 2.98 -6.18 2.55
C LEU A 72 2.02 -7.37 2.68
N SER A 73 2.53 -8.58 2.50
CA SER A 73 1.80 -9.83 2.70
C SER A 73 2.61 -10.85 3.48
N ASP A 74 1.97 -11.92 3.94
CA ASP A 74 2.63 -13.02 4.67
C ASP A 74 3.43 -12.50 5.88
N LEU A 75 2.91 -11.45 6.53
CA LEU A 75 3.58 -10.78 7.64
C LEU A 75 3.51 -11.67 8.88
N VAL A 76 4.69 -11.98 9.44
CA VAL A 76 4.86 -12.73 10.67
C VAL A 76 5.72 -11.93 11.64
N THR A 77 5.23 -11.79 12.87
CA THR A 77 5.90 -11.16 14.01
C THR A 77 5.92 -12.18 15.17
N PRO A 78 6.97 -13.00 15.31
CA PRO A 78 6.99 -14.08 16.30
C PRO A 78 6.80 -13.58 17.73
N ASN A 79 5.93 -14.28 18.49
CA ASN A 79 5.60 -13.97 19.88
C ASN A 79 5.08 -12.54 20.10
N SER A 80 4.55 -11.90 19.06
CA SER A 80 3.99 -10.54 19.10
C SER A 80 2.64 -10.50 18.38
N THR A 81 1.71 -9.71 18.93
CA THR A 81 0.45 -9.34 18.28
C THR A 81 0.47 -7.88 17.79
N ASN A 82 1.59 -7.18 18.01
CA ASN A 82 1.75 -5.78 17.64
C ASN A 82 2.13 -5.62 16.17
N TYR A 83 2.06 -4.38 15.71
CA TYR A 83 2.34 -4.02 14.33
C TYR A 83 3.84 -3.88 14.06
N VAL A 84 4.19 -3.98 12.79
CA VAL A 84 5.38 -3.32 12.23
C VAL A 84 4.96 -2.00 11.58
N TYR A 85 5.83 -1.00 11.58
CA TYR A 85 5.52 0.31 11.00
C TYR A 85 6.21 0.49 9.65
N LEU A 86 5.43 0.68 8.60
CA LEU A 86 5.88 0.92 7.23
C LEU A 86 5.95 2.43 6.99
N THR A 87 7.08 2.93 6.50
CA THR A 87 7.24 4.32 6.05
C THR A 87 7.85 4.36 4.66
N VAL A 88 7.32 5.22 3.79
CA VAL A 88 7.79 5.44 2.42
C VAL A 88 8.23 6.89 2.27
N TYR A 89 9.41 7.08 1.67
CA TYR A 89 10.02 8.37 1.35
C TYR A 89 10.16 8.52 -0.16
N LYS A 90 9.93 9.75 -0.63
CA LYS A 90 10.11 10.16 -2.03
C LYS A 90 11.60 10.21 -2.41
N PRO A 91 11.93 10.32 -3.71
CA PRO A 91 13.32 10.45 -4.16
C PRO A 91 14.07 11.68 -3.63
N ASP A 92 13.34 12.74 -3.27
CA ASP A 92 13.90 13.95 -2.63
C ASP A 92 14.09 13.80 -1.10
N GLY A 93 13.78 12.62 -0.54
CA GLY A 93 13.86 12.33 0.89
C GLY A 93 12.65 12.79 1.69
N SER A 94 11.68 13.50 1.09
CA SER A 94 10.46 13.90 1.78
C SER A 94 9.53 12.72 2.04
N TYR A 95 8.67 12.86 3.05
CA TYR A 95 7.67 11.85 3.39
C TYR A 95 6.68 11.62 2.22
N ALA A 96 6.38 10.35 1.93
CA ALA A 96 5.36 9.96 0.95
C ALA A 96 4.13 9.34 1.63
N ALA A 97 4.31 8.31 2.45
CA ALA A 97 3.23 7.57 3.09
C ALA A 97 3.73 6.78 4.30
N SER A 98 2.81 6.34 5.16
CA SER A 98 3.09 5.41 6.25
C SER A 98 1.87 4.53 6.56
N GLN A 99 2.10 3.39 7.20
CA GLN A 99 1.02 2.49 7.61
C GLN A 99 1.44 1.61 8.79
N TYR A 100 0.47 1.32 9.67
CA TYR A 100 0.58 0.25 10.67
C TYR A 100 0.23 -1.10 10.04
N CYS A 101 1.13 -2.07 10.16
CA CYS A 101 0.99 -3.35 9.50
C CYS A 101 0.92 -4.48 10.52
N TYR A 102 -0.23 -5.17 10.57
CA TYR A 102 -0.48 -6.22 11.56
C TYR A 102 -0.44 -7.60 10.92
N ALA A 103 0.19 -8.55 11.59
CA ALA A 103 0.20 -9.95 11.17
C ALA A 103 -1.22 -10.56 11.08
N SER A 104 -2.14 -10.14 11.97
CA SER A 104 -3.55 -10.55 11.96
C SER A 104 -4.32 -10.15 10.68
N ASN A 105 -3.85 -9.13 9.97
CA ASN A 105 -4.39 -8.69 8.69
C ASN A 105 -3.63 -9.26 7.49
N ASN A 106 -2.69 -10.18 7.73
CA ASN A 106 -1.75 -10.67 6.74
C ASN A 106 -0.95 -9.52 6.09
N GLY A 107 -0.58 -8.49 6.84
CA GLY A 107 0.13 -7.31 6.34
C GLY A 107 -0.75 -6.06 6.20
N CYS A 108 -0.47 -5.25 5.19
CA CYS A 108 -1.02 -3.90 5.01
C CYS A 108 -0.73 -3.38 3.59
N GLN A 109 -1.15 -2.15 3.31
CA GLN A 109 -0.71 -1.42 2.12
C GLN A 109 -0.62 0.10 2.35
N THR A 110 0.01 0.78 1.38
CA THR A 110 -0.02 2.24 1.22
C THR A 110 -0.29 2.60 -0.23
N ASN A 111 -1.05 3.68 -0.45
CA ASN A 111 -1.33 4.24 -1.77
C ASN A 111 -0.38 5.41 -2.06
N LEU A 112 0.21 5.39 -3.24
CA LEU A 112 1.18 6.37 -3.72
C LEU A 112 0.66 6.96 -5.03
N GLY A 113 -0.12 8.04 -4.92
CA GLY A 113 -0.67 8.75 -6.06
C GLY A 113 0.29 9.81 -6.60
N ASN A 114 0.20 10.07 -7.91
CA ASN A 114 0.97 11.11 -8.61
C ASN A 114 2.46 11.12 -8.23
N THR A 115 3.13 9.97 -8.40
CA THR A 115 4.52 9.78 -7.95
C THR A 115 5.50 10.75 -8.60
N MET A 116 6.61 11.02 -7.92
CA MET A 116 7.78 11.72 -8.45
C MET A 116 8.66 10.72 -9.22
N ALA A 117 9.31 11.16 -10.31
CA ALA A 117 10.29 10.30 -10.97
C ALA A 117 11.52 10.09 -10.08
N GLY A 118 11.94 8.84 -9.88
CA GLY A 118 13.16 8.51 -9.14
C GLY A 118 13.04 7.26 -8.28
N THR A 119 13.99 7.09 -7.37
CA THR A 119 14.05 5.97 -6.44
C THR A 119 13.40 6.36 -5.12
N TYR A 120 12.32 5.67 -4.77
CA TYR A 120 11.68 5.75 -3.46
C TYR A 120 12.39 4.83 -2.47
N SER A 121 12.40 5.23 -1.21
CA SER A 121 12.95 4.46 -0.10
C SER A 121 11.84 4.04 0.86
N VAL A 122 11.93 2.83 1.38
CA VAL A 122 10.95 2.26 2.30
C VAL A 122 11.67 1.75 3.53
N VAL A 123 11.12 2.03 4.69
CA VAL A 123 11.57 1.50 5.98
C VAL A 123 10.43 0.70 6.59
N VAL A 124 10.71 -0.54 6.98
CA VAL A 124 9.81 -1.33 7.83
C VAL A 124 10.50 -1.49 9.18
N ASN A 125 9.93 -0.86 10.19
CA ASN A 125 10.47 -0.89 11.55
C ASN A 125 10.24 -2.27 12.19
N ALA A 126 11.25 -2.77 12.90
CA ALA A 126 11.08 -3.95 13.74
C ALA A 126 9.93 -3.75 14.75
N PRO A 127 9.18 -4.81 15.09
CA PRO A 127 8.23 -4.74 16.20
C PRO A 127 8.99 -4.45 17.50
N TYR A 128 8.35 -3.74 18.44
CA TYR A 128 8.97 -3.33 19.69
C TYR A 128 8.87 -4.37 20.82
N ASP A 129 8.18 -5.48 20.57
CA ASP A 129 7.94 -6.58 21.52
C ASP A 129 8.13 -7.96 20.85
N GLY A 130 7.76 -9.02 21.57
CA GLY A 130 8.01 -10.40 21.16
C GLY A 130 9.50 -10.64 20.94
N ASP A 131 9.84 -11.36 19.87
CA ASP A 131 11.23 -11.64 19.51
C ASP A 131 11.91 -10.44 18.81
N GLN A 132 11.16 -9.35 18.57
CA GLN A 132 11.59 -8.17 17.80
C GLN A 132 12.15 -8.52 16.42
N THR A 133 11.71 -9.65 15.85
CA THR A 133 12.00 -10.08 14.48
C THR A 133 10.71 -10.09 13.67
N MET A 134 10.87 -10.11 12.34
CA MET A 134 9.77 -10.13 11.39
C MET A 134 10.17 -10.85 10.10
N SER A 135 9.17 -11.41 9.43
CA SER A 135 9.25 -11.80 8.02
C SER A 135 7.99 -11.39 7.27
N PHE A 136 8.13 -11.07 5.97
CA PHE A 136 7.03 -10.65 5.11
C PHE A 136 7.43 -10.72 3.64
N LYS A 137 6.45 -10.60 2.74
CA LYS A 137 6.65 -10.25 1.34
C LYS A 137 6.26 -8.80 1.08
N ALA A 138 6.95 -8.15 0.15
CA ALA A 138 6.60 -6.83 -0.35
C ALA A 138 6.27 -6.90 -1.85
N THR A 139 5.34 -6.06 -2.31
CA THR A 139 4.97 -5.94 -3.72
C THR A 139 4.66 -4.49 -4.06
N VAL A 140 5.23 -4.00 -5.16
CA VAL A 140 4.85 -2.70 -5.75
C VAL A 140 4.00 -2.95 -7.00
N SER A 141 2.84 -2.32 -7.06
CA SER A 141 1.82 -2.57 -8.08
C SER A 141 1.33 -1.26 -8.66
N SER A 142 1.19 -1.18 -9.98
CA SER A 142 0.45 -0.09 -10.62
C SER A 142 -1.05 -0.31 -10.48
N ASP A 143 -1.81 0.78 -10.36
CA ASP A 143 -3.27 0.75 -10.42
C ASP A 143 -3.74 0.08 -11.73
N VAL A 144 -4.74 -0.80 -11.65
CA VAL A 144 -5.45 -1.34 -12.82
C VAL A 144 -6.36 -0.26 -13.35
N THR A 145 -6.23 0.07 -14.63
CA THR A 145 -7.04 1.11 -15.28
C THR A 145 -8.03 0.49 -16.28
N GLY A 146 -9.10 1.23 -16.57
CA GLY A 146 -10.13 0.80 -17.50
C GLY A 146 -11.22 1.87 -17.63
N THR A 147 -12.17 1.68 -18.54
CA THR A 147 -13.32 2.58 -18.70
C THR A 147 -14.61 1.82 -18.48
N LEU A 148 -15.40 2.25 -17.50
CA LEU A 148 -16.74 1.74 -17.26
C LEU A 148 -17.70 2.33 -18.30
N GLN A 149 -18.42 1.44 -18.99
CA GLN A 149 -19.49 1.82 -19.89
C GLN A 149 -20.83 1.66 -19.19
N ALA A 150 -21.77 2.56 -19.48
CA ALA A 150 -23.10 2.48 -18.91
C ALA A 150 -23.76 1.14 -19.26
N ASP A 151 -24.45 0.58 -18.26
CA ASP A 151 -25.25 -0.66 -18.34
C ASP A 151 -24.49 -1.90 -18.83
N THR A 152 -23.15 -1.85 -18.77
CA THR A 152 -22.26 -2.95 -19.14
C THR A 152 -21.47 -3.40 -17.93
N ALA A 153 -21.54 -4.69 -17.60
CA ALA A 153 -20.74 -5.26 -16.53
C ALA A 153 -19.28 -5.39 -16.98
N GLN A 154 -18.37 -4.83 -16.18
CA GLN A 154 -16.93 -4.94 -16.37
C GLN A 154 -16.31 -5.74 -15.23
N THR A 155 -15.52 -6.75 -15.57
CA THR A 155 -14.71 -7.49 -14.60
C THR A 155 -13.49 -6.67 -14.22
N LEU A 156 -13.33 -6.40 -12.93
CA LEU A 156 -12.11 -5.87 -12.34
C LEU A 156 -11.39 -7.00 -11.59
N THR A 157 -10.10 -7.18 -11.89
CA THR A 157 -9.23 -8.11 -11.16
C THR A 157 -7.99 -7.37 -10.66
N LEU A 158 -7.83 -7.33 -9.34
CA LEU A 158 -6.69 -6.80 -8.61
C LEU A 158 -5.87 -8.00 -8.13
N GLY A 159 -4.92 -8.44 -8.97
CA GLY A 159 -4.23 -9.72 -8.80
C GLY A 159 -2.99 -9.68 -7.91
N ARG A 160 -2.64 -8.51 -7.36
CA ARG A 160 -1.40 -8.29 -6.61
C ARG A 160 -1.70 -7.62 -5.28
N ARG A 161 -0.93 -7.94 -4.24
CA ARG A 161 -1.05 -7.26 -2.95
C ARG A 161 -0.77 -5.77 -3.14
N GLY A 162 -1.60 -4.92 -2.53
CA GLY A 162 -1.50 -3.47 -2.61
C GLY A 162 -1.86 -2.89 -3.98
N GLN A 163 -2.61 -3.61 -4.83
CA GLN A 163 -3.04 -3.11 -6.13
C GLN A 163 -4.44 -2.53 -6.05
N ASN A 164 -4.62 -1.30 -6.56
CA ASN A 164 -5.91 -0.65 -6.65
C ASN A 164 -6.50 -0.71 -8.07
N GLY A 165 -7.79 -0.44 -8.18
CA GLY A 165 -8.45 -0.11 -9.44
C GLY A 165 -8.66 1.39 -9.56
N ARG A 166 -8.46 1.94 -10.76
CA ARG A 166 -8.73 3.35 -11.09
C ARG A 166 -9.40 3.40 -12.47
N LEU A 167 -10.71 3.18 -12.48
CA LEU A 167 -11.51 3.16 -13.70
C LEU A 167 -12.11 4.54 -13.97
N SER A 168 -12.28 4.90 -15.23
CA SER A 168 -12.92 6.15 -15.64
C SER A 168 -14.32 5.92 -16.20
N PHE A 169 -15.21 6.90 -16.08
CA PHE A 169 -16.45 6.96 -16.85
C PHE A 169 -16.81 8.41 -17.20
N ALA A 170 -17.52 8.60 -18.30
CA ALA A 170 -18.07 9.90 -18.66
C ALA A 170 -19.41 10.12 -17.94
N GLY A 171 -19.61 11.33 -17.42
CA GLY A 171 -20.86 11.77 -16.81
C GLY A 171 -21.27 13.14 -17.32
N THR A 172 -22.58 13.39 -17.34
CA THR A 172 -23.16 14.70 -17.68
C THR A 172 -23.74 15.34 -16.43
N ALA A 173 -23.61 16.68 -16.29
CA ALA A 173 -24.21 17.40 -15.17
C ALA A 173 -25.73 17.11 -15.05
N GLY A 174 -26.21 16.88 -13.83
CA GLY A 174 -27.59 16.52 -13.51
C GLY A 174 -27.96 15.05 -13.74
N GLN A 175 -27.09 14.25 -14.37
CA GLN A 175 -27.33 12.82 -14.57
C GLN A 175 -27.38 12.08 -13.22
N THR A 176 -28.21 11.06 -13.11
CA THR A 176 -28.23 10.14 -11.96
C THR A 176 -27.78 8.76 -12.41
N LEU A 177 -26.78 8.22 -11.71
CA LEU A 177 -26.18 6.93 -12.00
C LEU A 177 -26.06 6.11 -10.72
N ALA A 178 -25.76 4.82 -10.83
CA ALA A 178 -25.31 4.02 -9.71
C ALA A 178 -24.17 3.09 -10.14
N VAL A 179 -23.24 2.83 -9.24
CA VAL A 179 -22.23 1.79 -9.43
C VAL A 179 -22.69 0.55 -8.67
N GLN A 180 -22.95 -0.53 -9.39
CA GLN A 180 -23.29 -1.83 -8.82
C GLN A 180 -22.05 -2.70 -8.77
N VAL A 181 -21.78 -3.27 -7.60
CA VAL A 181 -20.71 -4.22 -7.35
C VAL A 181 -21.35 -5.58 -7.13
N ALA A 182 -20.96 -6.57 -7.93
CA ALA A 182 -21.43 -7.95 -7.83
C ALA A 182 -20.27 -8.95 -7.85
N GLY A 183 -20.49 -10.13 -7.27
CA GLY A 183 -19.51 -11.22 -7.30
C GLY A 183 -18.15 -10.89 -6.68
N GLN A 184 -18.09 -9.94 -5.73
CA GLN A 184 -16.84 -9.57 -5.08
C GLN A 184 -16.26 -10.77 -4.32
N THR A 185 -14.97 -11.03 -4.57
CA THR A 185 -14.16 -12.00 -3.83
C THR A 185 -12.82 -11.36 -3.47
N THR A 186 -12.26 -11.75 -2.33
CA THR A 186 -10.97 -11.27 -1.86
C THR A 186 -10.08 -12.44 -1.45
N VAL A 187 -8.76 -12.24 -1.49
CA VAL A 187 -7.78 -13.13 -0.87
C VAL A 187 -6.88 -12.31 0.05
N PRO A 188 -6.88 -12.58 1.36
CA PRO A 188 -7.74 -13.52 2.08
C PRO A 188 -9.26 -13.21 1.94
N SER A 189 -10.12 -14.22 2.12
CA SER A 189 -11.57 -14.08 1.91
C SER A 189 -12.25 -13.24 2.98
N GLY A 190 -13.42 -12.68 2.62
CA GLY A 190 -14.28 -11.91 3.54
C GLY A 190 -13.75 -10.53 3.89
N ARG A 191 -12.76 -10.03 3.14
CA ARG A 191 -12.12 -8.73 3.39
C ARG A 191 -12.84 -7.59 2.70
N THR A 192 -12.80 -6.41 3.33
CA THR A 192 -13.46 -5.18 2.87
C THR A 192 -12.73 -4.56 1.69
N THR A 193 -13.47 -4.12 0.68
CA THR A 193 -13.00 -3.27 -0.41
C THR A 193 -13.76 -1.95 -0.39
N TYR A 194 -13.04 -0.84 -0.51
CA TYR A 194 -13.60 0.51 -0.63
C TYR A 194 -13.82 0.86 -2.10
N TYR A 195 -14.94 1.52 -2.35
CA TYR A 195 -15.34 2.00 -3.66
C TYR A 195 -15.63 3.48 -3.54
N THR A 196 -14.79 4.31 -4.17
CA THR A 196 -14.91 5.77 -4.11
C THR A 196 -15.02 6.31 -5.52
N VAL A 197 -15.99 7.19 -5.76
CA VAL A 197 -16.12 7.93 -7.02
C VAL A 197 -15.66 9.36 -6.79
N TYR A 198 -14.72 9.80 -7.62
CA TYR A 198 -14.24 11.18 -7.68
C TYR A 198 -14.84 11.90 -8.89
N ALA A 199 -15.19 13.17 -8.69
CA ALA A 199 -15.60 14.09 -9.75
C ALA A 199 -14.40 14.52 -10.62
N PRO A 200 -14.64 15.14 -11.80
CA PRO A 200 -13.57 15.57 -12.70
C PRO A 200 -12.57 16.55 -12.08
N ASP A 201 -12.99 17.32 -11.07
CA ASP A 201 -12.13 18.23 -10.31
C ASP A 201 -11.29 17.53 -9.22
N GLY A 202 -11.48 16.22 -9.03
CA GLY A 202 -10.79 15.40 -8.04
C GLY A 202 -11.50 15.33 -6.68
N SER A 203 -12.62 16.04 -6.48
CA SER A 203 -13.39 15.95 -5.23
C SER A 203 -14.09 14.60 -5.10
N THR A 204 -14.24 14.09 -3.87
CA THR A 204 -15.01 12.87 -3.63
C THR A 204 -16.49 13.13 -3.86
N LEU A 205 -17.09 12.44 -4.82
CA LEU A 205 -18.53 12.50 -5.09
C LEU A 205 -19.30 11.58 -4.14
N ALA A 206 -18.87 10.32 -4.03
CA ALA A 206 -19.54 9.32 -3.20
C ALA A 206 -18.59 8.18 -2.86
N SER A 207 -18.85 7.48 -1.74
CA SER A 207 -18.07 6.30 -1.35
C SER A 207 -18.92 5.26 -0.65
N THR A 208 -18.56 3.98 -0.81
CA THR A 208 -19.08 2.86 -0.01
C THR A 208 -17.96 1.86 0.25
N SER A 209 -18.21 0.90 1.13
CA SER A 209 -17.32 -0.24 1.38
C SER A 209 -18.13 -1.52 1.47
N ALA A 210 -17.61 -2.62 0.94
CA ALA A 210 -18.30 -3.91 1.00
C ALA A 210 -17.32 -5.07 1.13
N THR A 211 -17.80 -6.17 1.73
CA THR A 211 -17.15 -7.49 1.71
C THR A 211 -17.74 -8.40 0.64
N SER A 212 -18.87 -8.00 0.03
CA SER A 212 -19.61 -8.72 -1.01
C SER A 212 -20.27 -7.73 -1.99
N ALA A 213 -21.51 -7.98 -2.42
CA ALA A 213 -22.23 -7.09 -3.33
C ALA A 213 -22.68 -5.79 -2.63
N THR A 214 -22.71 -4.69 -3.39
CA THR A 214 -23.20 -3.39 -2.91
C THR A 214 -23.61 -2.50 -4.09
N THR A 215 -24.35 -1.44 -3.80
CA THR A 215 -24.68 -0.39 -4.77
C THR A 215 -24.30 0.97 -4.20
N LEU A 216 -23.55 1.73 -4.98
CA LEU A 216 -23.19 3.12 -4.68
C LEU A 216 -24.01 4.04 -5.59
N ASN A 217 -24.98 4.75 -5.02
CA ASN A 217 -25.82 5.69 -5.76
C ASN A 217 -25.06 7.01 -5.97
N LEU A 218 -25.08 7.52 -7.20
CA LEU A 218 -24.49 8.79 -7.62
C LEU A 218 -25.62 9.74 -8.01
N ALA A 219 -26.19 10.40 -7.01
CA ALA A 219 -27.30 11.34 -7.22
C ALA A 219 -26.80 12.63 -7.86
N SER A 220 -27.41 13.03 -8.98
CA SER A 220 -27.18 14.33 -9.65
C SER A 220 -25.71 14.74 -9.77
N LEU A 221 -25.03 14.25 -10.81
CA LEU A 221 -23.65 14.60 -11.09
C LEU A 221 -23.45 16.13 -11.16
N PRO A 222 -22.46 16.71 -10.48
CA PRO A 222 -22.31 18.18 -10.40
C PRO A 222 -21.81 18.82 -11.69
N THR A 223 -21.08 18.08 -12.54
CA THR A 223 -20.38 18.64 -13.71
C THR A 223 -20.34 17.63 -14.84
N THR A 224 -20.34 18.10 -16.08
CA THR A 224 -20.04 17.23 -17.23
C THR A 224 -18.53 16.99 -17.30
N GLY A 225 -18.11 15.73 -17.40
CA GLY A 225 -16.69 15.39 -17.51
C GLY A 225 -16.39 13.92 -17.21
N THR A 226 -15.10 13.63 -16.99
CA THR A 226 -14.61 12.28 -16.66
C THR A 226 -14.53 12.10 -15.14
N TYR A 227 -15.31 11.16 -14.63
CA TYR A 227 -15.30 10.72 -13.25
C TYR A 227 -14.35 9.54 -13.08
N THR A 228 -13.81 9.37 -11.88
CA THR A 228 -12.91 8.25 -11.54
C THR A 228 -13.53 7.37 -10.46
N MET A 229 -13.70 6.08 -10.74
CA MET A 229 -13.98 5.06 -9.74
C MET A 229 -12.66 4.47 -9.24
N PHE A 230 -12.34 4.75 -7.97
CA PHE A 230 -11.22 4.19 -7.24
C PHE A 230 -11.68 2.99 -6.41
N VAL A 231 -11.02 1.86 -6.58
CA VAL A 231 -11.32 0.60 -5.91
C VAL A 231 -10.10 0.18 -5.10
N ASP A 232 -10.27 0.07 -3.79
CA ASP A 232 -9.17 -0.06 -2.84
C ASP A 232 -9.48 -1.14 -1.78
N PRO A 233 -8.94 -2.37 -1.94
CA PRO A 233 -9.04 -3.41 -0.92
C PRO A 233 -8.33 -2.99 0.36
N TYR A 234 -8.99 -2.99 1.51
CA TYR A 234 -8.57 -2.21 2.68
C TYR A 234 -7.11 -2.40 3.14
N TYR A 235 -6.64 -3.65 3.20
CA TYR A 235 -5.24 -3.98 3.54
C TYR A 235 -4.43 -4.45 2.33
N GLY A 236 -4.89 -4.11 1.13
CA GLY A 236 -4.26 -4.44 -0.14
C GLY A 236 -4.49 -5.89 -0.55
N GLU A 237 -5.59 -6.52 -0.15
CA GLU A 237 -6.01 -7.84 -0.62
C GLU A 237 -6.04 -7.93 -2.14
N THR A 238 -5.78 -9.11 -2.69
CA THR A 238 -6.19 -9.34 -4.07
C THR A 238 -7.71 -9.41 -4.11
N SER A 239 -8.32 -8.80 -5.12
CA SER A 239 -9.77 -8.66 -5.21
C SER A 239 -10.25 -8.92 -6.63
N SER A 240 -11.44 -9.49 -6.79
CA SER A 240 -12.11 -9.58 -8.08
C SER A 240 -13.58 -9.23 -7.90
N ALA A 241 -14.13 -8.39 -8.78
CA ALA A 241 -15.53 -7.97 -8.74
C ALA A 241 -16.06 -7.66 -10.16
N GLN A 242 -17.38 -7.78 -10.35
CA GLN A 242 -18.09 -7.22 -11.50
C GLN A 242 -18.59 -5.83 -11.13
N LEU A 243 -18.26 -4.84 -11.95
CA LEU A 243 -18.65 -3.46 -11.78
C LEU A 243 -19.58 -3.06 -12.93
N THR A 244 -20.78 -2.59 -12.62
CA THR A 244 -21.72 -2.06 -13.61
C THR A 244 -22.07 -0.63 -13.27
N LEU A 245 -21.88 0.29 -14.23
CA LEU A 245 -22.39 1.65 -14.12
C LEU A 245 -23.84 1.67 -14.61
N ALA A 246 -24.80 1.54 -13.71
CA ALA A 246 -26.22 1.53 -14.05
C ALA A 246 -26.73 2.95 -14.31
N SER A 247 -27.44 3.15 -15.42
CA SER A 247 -28.21 4.36 -15.66
C SER A 247 -29.56 4.30 -14.93
N SER A 248 -30.02 5.44 -14.42
CA SER A 248 -31.39 5.56 -13.89
C SER A 248 -32.31 5.86 -15.07
N ASN A 249 -33.33 5.03 -15.29
CA ASN A 249 -34.46 5.39 -16.16
C ASN A 249 -35.33 6.45 -15.50
#